data_AF-A0A9P8RSF1-F1
#
_entry.id   AF-A0A9P8RSF1-F1
#
_cell.length_a   1.000
_cell.length_b   1.000
_cell.length_c   1.000
_cell.angle_alpha   90.00
_cell.angle_beta   90.00
_cell.angle_gamma   90.00
#
_symmetry.space_group_name_H-M   'P 1'
#
loop_
_entity.id
_entity.type
_entity.pdbx_description
1 polymer ?
#
loop_
_entity_poly.entity_id
_entity_poly.type
_entity_poly.pdbx_seq_one_letter_code
_entity_poly.pdbx_strand_id
1 'polypeptide(L)'
;MSRAAKITLACTTIMSAGIVAFVHYAQQAEKAAMHAGVIRDIEQQRIKKERLADLQMQQALEKEYRKIQSVSSGGATAAAEDYGSVR
;
A
#
# COMPACT_ATOMS: atom_id res chain seq x y z
N MET A 1 28.66 12.18 -50.13
CA MET A 1 27.93 12.71 -48.95
C MET A 1 28.79 13.69 -48.18
N SER A 2 28.21 14.82 -47.74
CA SER A 2 28.86 15.83 -46.91
C SER A 2 29.35 15.26 -45.58
N ARG A 3 30.49 15.77 -45.06
CA ARG A 3 31.06 15.39 -43.74
C ARG A 3 30.07 15.66 -42.61
N ALA A 4 29.31 16.75 -42.70
CA ALA A 4 28.28 17.10 -41.72
C ALA A 4 27.21 16.00 -41.60
N ALA A 5 26.70 15.51 -42.74
CA ALA A 5 25.67 14.46 -42.75
C ALA A 5 26.16 13.15 -42.11
N LYS A 6 27.43 12.78 -42.32
CA LYS A 6 28.02 11.58 -41.70
C LYS A 6 28.16 11.73 -40.19
N ILE A 7 28.56 12.91 -39.72
CA ILE A 7 28.67 13.21 -38.28
C ILE A 7 27.30 13.16 -37.62
N THR A 8 26.28 13.80 -38.22
CA THR A 8 24.92 13.75 -37.69
C THR A 8 24.42 12.32 -37.59
N LEU A 9 24.59 11.52 -38.65
CA LEU A 9 24.16 10.11 -38.65
C LEU A 9 24.88 9.28 -37.58
N ALA A 10 26.20 9.45 -37.41
CA ALA A 10 26.94 8.75 -36.37
C ALA A 10 26.47 9.17 -34.97
N CYS A 11 26.25 10.46 -34.75
CA CYS A 11 25.81 11.00 -33.48
C CYS A 11 24.43 10.47 -33.08
N THR A 12 23.45 10.50 -34.00
CA THR A 12 22.10 10.00 -33.72
C THR A 12 22.09 8.50 -33.47
N THR A 13 22.91 7.74 -34.20
CA THR A 13 23.05 6.29 -34.00
C THR A 13 23.62 5.96 -32.62
N ILE A 14 24.70 6.66 -32.21
CA ILE A 14 25.31 6.49 -30.88
C ILE A 14 24.31 6.89 -29.78
N MET A 15 23.61 8.01 -29.95
CA MET A 15 22.63 8.48 -28.98
C MET A 15 21.48 7.48 -28.81
N SER A 16 20.96 6.94 -29.92
CA SER A 16 19.92 5.92 -29.89
C SER A 16 20.39 4.65 -29.17
N ALA A 17 21.58 4.15 -29.50
CA ALA A 17 22.17 3.00 -28.81
C ALA A 17 22.38 3.27 -27.30
N GLY A 18 22.80 4.48 -26.95
CA GLY A 18 22.98 4.92 -25.57
C GLY A 18 21.67 4.90 -24.77
N ILE A 19 20.56 5.38 -25.36
CA ILE A 19 19.24 5.33 -24.71
C ILE A 19 18.82 3.88 -24.47
N VAL A 20 18.98 2.99 -25.46
CA VAL A 20 18.64 1.57 -25.32
C VAL A 20 19.45 0.94 -24.19
N ALA A 21 20.76 1.16 -24.14
CA ALA A 21 21.62 0.66 -23.07
C ALA A 21 21.19 1.19 -21.68
N PHE A 22 20.86 2.49 -21.59
CA PHE A 22 20.38 3.09 -20.36
C PHE A 22 19.07 2.48 -19.86
N VAL A 23 18.10 2.25 -20.76
CA VAL A 23 16.82 1.62 -20.38
C VAL A 23 17.04 0.19 -19.87
N HIS A 24 17.91 -0.60 -20.49
CA HIS A 24 18.23 -1.95 -20.00
C HIS A 24 18.84 -1.93 -18.60
N TYR A 25 19.71 -0.96 -18.32
CA TYR A 25 20.26 -0.76 -16.98
C TYR A 25 19.16 -0.37 -15.97
N ALA A 26 18.30 0.59 -16.32
CA ALA A 26 17.20 1.03 -15.46
C ALA A 26 16.20 -0.10 -15.16
N GLN A 27 15.85 -0.91 -16.16
CA GLN A 27 14.97 -2.07 -16.00
C GLN A 27 15.52 -3.10 -15.00
N GLN A 28 16.85 -3.33 -15.00
CA GLN A 28 17.47 -4.23 -14.03
C GLN A 28 17.36 -3.69 -12.60
N ALA A 29 17.58 -2.39 -12.41
CA ALA A 29 17.44 -1.74 -11.11
C ALA A 29 15.99 -1.79 -10.59
N GLU A 30 15.01 -1.54 -11.46
CA GLU A 30 13.59 -1.64 -11.12
C GLU A 30 13.19 -3.08 -10.75
N LYS A 31 13.70 -4.09 -11.48
CA LYS A 31 13.42 -5.49 -11.17
C LYS A 31 13.93 -5.88 -9.78
N ALA A 32 15.09 -5.37 -9.36
CA ALA A 32 15.60 -5.58 -8.01
C ALA A 32 14.69 -4.92 -6.95
N ALA A 33 14.21 -3.69 -7.20
CA ALA A 33 13.28 -3.00 -6.33
C ALA A 33 11.92 -3.73 -6.20
N MET A 34 11.44 -4.37 -7.27
CA MET A 34 10.19 -5.13 -7.24
C MET A 34 10.24 -6.33 -6.28
N HIS A 35 11.39 -7.00 -6.16
CA HIS A 35 11.54 -8.10 -5.19
C HIS A 35 11.45 -7.59 -3.74
N ALA A 36 12.03 -6.43 -3.45
CA ALA A 36 11.92 -5.80 -2.14
C ALA A 36 10.45 -5.39 -1.83
N GLY A 37 9.72 -4.92 -2.84
CA GLY A 37 8.29 -4.63 -2.73
C GLY A 37 7.46 -5.86 -2.32
N VAL A 38 7.66 -6.99 -3.01
CA VAL A 38 6.93 -8.24 -2.72
C VAL A 38 7.22 -8.75 -1.31
N ILE A 39 8.49 -8.72 -0.87
CA ILE A 39 8.87 -9.16 0.48
C ILE A 39 8.15 -8.33 1.54
N ARG A 40 8.10 -7.00 1.36
CA ARG A 40 7.40 -6.10 2.27
C ARG A 40 5.90 -6.37 2.31
N ASP A 41 5.28 -6.67 1.17
CA ASP A 41 3.85 -7.00 1.09
C ASP A 41 3.52 -8.31 1.81
N ILE A 42 4.41 -9.31 1.74
CA ILE A 42 4.24 -10.58 2.48
C ILE A 42 4.28 -10.36 3.99
N GLU A 43 5.21 -9.55 4.51
CA GLU A 43 5.27 -9.25 5.93
C GLU A 43 4.00 -8.51 6.39
N GLN A 44 3.52 -7.55 5.59
CA GLN A 44 2.26 -6.86 5.89
C GLN A 44 1.05 -7.79 5.90
N GLN A 45 1.00 -8.78 5.00
CA GLN A 45 -0.08 -9.78 5.00
C GLN A 45 -0.05 -10.64 6.28
N ARG A 46 1.13 -10.97 6.81
CA ARG A 46 1.26 -11.74 8.05
C ARG A 46 0.70 -10.97 9.23
N ILE A 47 1.10 -9.70 9.38
CA ILE A 47 0.59 -8.80 10.43
C ILE A 47 -0.94 -8.63 10.30
N LYS A 48 -1.47 -8.47 9.08
CA LYS A 48 -2.93 -8.37 8.88
C LYS A 48 -3.68 -9.61 9.35
N LYS A 49 -3.13 -10.82 9.12
CA LYS A 49 -3.74 -12.07 9.60
C LYS A 49 -3.77 -12.14 11.12
N GLU A 50 -2.70 -11.73 11.78
CA GLU A 50 -2.63 -11.68 13.25
C GLU A 50 -3.68 -10.70 13.81
N ARG A 51 -3.78 -9.49 13.26
CA ARG A 51 -4.78 -8.50 13.67
C ARG A 51 -6.22 -8.97 13.45
N LEU A 52 -6.48 -9.72 12.38
CA LEU A 52 -7.80 -10.30 12.13
C LEU A 52 -8.15 -11.38 13.14
N ALA A 53 -7.19 -12.23 13.52
CA ALA A 53 -7.39 -13.24 14.55
C ALA A 53 -7.69 -12.60 15.92
N ASP A 54 -6.96 -11.53 16.28
CA ASP A 54 -7.21 -10.77 17.51
C ASP A 54 -8.62 -10.18 17.53
N LEU A 55 -9.08 -9.60 16.42
CA LEU A 55 -10.42 -9.04 16.30
C LEU A 55 -11.50 -10.13 16.43
N GLN A 56 -11.31 -11.29 15.80
CA GLN A 56 -12.25 -12.39 15.90
C GLN A 56 -12.37 -12.93 17.33
N MET A 57 -11.24 -13.03 18.04
CA MET A 57 -11.23 -13.44 19.45
C MET A 57 -11.97 -12.43 20.33
N GLN A 58 -11.74 -11.13 20.13
CA GLN A 58 -12.45 -10.08 20.87
C GLN A 58 -13.96 -10.11 20.60
N GLN A 59 -14.38 -10.31 19.35
CA GLN A 59 -15.80 -10.44 19.00
C GLN A 59 -16.44 -11.69 19.63
N ALA A 60 -15.71 -12.81 19.71
CA ALA A 60 -16.20 -14.01 20.36
C ALA A 60 -16.41 -13.78 21.87
N LEU A 61 -15.42 -13.16 22.53
CA LEU A 61 -15.52 -12.78 23.94
C LEU A 61 -16.67 -11.80 24.19
N GLU A 62 -16.83 -10.76 23.36
CA GLU A 62 -17.94 -9.80 23.49
C GLU A 62 -19.30 -10.51 23.39
N LYS A 63 -19.47 -11.47 22.46
CA LYS A 63 -20.70 -12.26 22.34
C LYS A 63 -20.98 -13.10 23.58
N GLU A 64 -19.94 -13.64 24.22
CA GLU A 64 -20.09 -14.40 25.48
C GLU A 64 -20.48 -13.48 26.64
N TYR A 65 -19.82 -12.34 26.81
CA TYR A 65 -20.16 -11.37 27.85
C TYR A 65 -21.58 -10.79 27.67
N ARG A 66 -22.00 -10.51 26.43
CA ARG A 66 -23.34 -9.98 26.12
C ARG A 66 -24.48 -10.96 26.42
N LYS A 67 -24.23 -12.28 26.44
CA LYS A 67 -25.24 -13.28 26.85
C LYS A 67 -25.57 -13.22 28.34
N ILE A 68 -24.60 -12.81 29.15
CA ILE A 68 -24.72 -12.76 30.61
C ILE A 68 -25.19 -11.37 31.05
N GLN A 69 -24.88 -10.33 30.27
CA GLN A 69 -25.19 -8.94 30.60
C GLN A 69 -26.46 -8.43 29.88
N SER A 70 -27.59 -8.32 30.59
CA SER A 70 -28.76 -7.58 30.13
C SER A 70 -28.51 -6.08 30.25
N VAL A 71 -27.79 -5.50 29.28
CA VAL A 71 -27.57 -4.05 29.28
C VAL A 71 -28.86 -3.35 28.88
N SER A 72 -29.51 -2.68 29.83
CA SER A 72 -30.59 -1.74 29.53
C SER A 72 -30.03 -0.61 28.66
N SER A 73 -30.66 -0.35 27.51
CA SER A 73 -30.29 0.68 26.53
C SER A 73 -30.55 2.13 27.02
N GLY A 74 -30.40 2.40 28.32
CA GLY A 74 -30.80 3.66 28.95
C GLY A 74 -29.75 4.79 28.91
N GLY A 75 -28.52 4.53 28.48
CA GLY A 75 -27.42 5.52 28.50
C GLY A 75 -27.07 6.16 27.16
N ALA A 76 -27.50 5.57 26.04
CA ALA A 76 -27.11 6.02 24.70
C ALA A 76 -27.92 7.22 24.19
N THR A 77 -29.14 7.45 24.73
CA THR A 77 -30.00 8.58 24.35
C THR A 77 -29.62 9.88 25.06
N ALA A 78 -29.08 9.82 26.28
CA ALA A 78 -28.70 11.03 27.04
C ALA A 78 -27.42 11.70 26.52
N ALA A 79 -26.46 10.93 25.99
CA ALA A 79 -25.20 11.49 25.48
C ALA A 79 -25.33 12.12 24.08
N ALA A 80 -26.35 11.74 23.31
CA ALA A 80 -26.59 12.29 21.97
C ALA A 80 -27.28 13.67 22.00
N GLU A 81 -28.02 13.98 23.07
CA GLU A 81 -28.69 15.28 23.23
C GLU A 81 -27.71 16.40 23.63
N ASP A 82 -26.66 16.08 24.40
CA ASP A 82 -25.68 17.06 24.89
C ASP A 82 -24.74 17.60 23.78
N TYR A 83 -24.42 16.75 22.79
CA TYR A 83 -23.53 17.14 21.68
C TYR A 83 -24.21 17.99 20.58
N GLY A 84 -25.54 18.10 20.62
CA GLY A 84 -26.34 18.84 19.63
C GLY A 84 -26.61 20.31 19.99
N SER A 85 -26.31 20.74 21.22
CA SER A 85 -26.67 22.07 21.74
C SER A 85 -25.57 23.13 21.57
N VAL A 86 -24.41 22.80 20.99
CA VAL A 86 -23.27 23.72 20.79
C VAL A 86 -23.10 24.09 19.32
N ARG A 87 -24.20 24.48 18.67
CA ARG A 87 -24.19 25.16 17.37
C ARG A 87 -25.05 26.42 17.42
#